data_AF-M7MWV8-F1
#
_entry.id   AF-M7MWV8-F1
#
_cell.length_a   1.000
_cell.length_b   1.000
_cell.length_c   1.000
_cell.angle_alpha   90.00
_cell.angle_beta   90.00
_cell.angle_gamma   90.00
#
_symmetry.space_group_name_H-M   'P 1'
#
loop_
_entity.id
_entity.type
_entity.pdbx_description
1 polymer ?
#
loop_
_entity_poly.entity_id
_entity_poly.type
_entity_poly.pdbx_seq_one_letter_code
_entity_poly.pdbx_strand_id
1 'polypeptide(L)'
;MEMDSTLLDIILYLGYFLVIFALAAAVILPLIKSLDNPKGLLKVAAGIVLLLVIFGIAYALSSGDMAARYPDLTENGSKMIGAAIVTMYILIITAVLSIAVTEVSKFFR
;
A
#
# COMPACT_ATOMS: atom_id res chain seq x y z
N MET A 1 16.54 -1.14 38.08
CA MET A 1 17.46 -1.28 36.94
C MET A 1 17.08 -0.18 35.97
N GLU A 2 17.60 1.01 36.23
CA GLU A 2 17.39 2.18 35.38
C GLU A 2 18.15 1.91 34.08
N MET A 3 17.41 1.57 33.03
CA MET A 3 17.99 1.53 31.69
C MET A 3 18.27 2.99 31.33
N ASP A 4 19.56 3.34 31.24
CA ASP A 4 20.06 4.68 30.93
C ASP A 4 19.27 5.27 29.74
N SER A 5 18.48 6.31 30.01
CA SER A 5 17.60 6.97 29.03
C SER A 5 18.35 7.40 27.78
N THR A 6 19.63 7.72 27.92
CA THR A 6 20.55 8.08 26.82
C THR A 6 20.74 6.93 25.82
N LEU A 7 20.83 5.69 26.32
CA LEU A 7 21.04 4.50 25.49
C LEU A 7 19.76 4.15 24.72
N LEU A 8 18.60 4.28 25.36
CA LEU A 8 17.30 4.15 24.70
C LEU A 8 17.13 5.16 23.57
N ASP A 9 17.42 6.44 23.83
CA ASP A 9 17.28 7.51 22.85
C ASP A 9 18.19 7.29 21.64
N ILE A 10 19.43 6.83 21.86
CA ILE A 10 20.38 6.47 20.79
C ILE A 10 19.85 5.32 19.94
N ILE A 11 19.34 4.24 20.55
CA ILE A 11 18.81 3.09 19.81
C ILE A 11 17.55 3.49 19.02
N LEU A 12 16.68 4.31 19.60
CA LEU A 12 15.48 4.82 18.93
C LEU A 12 15.85 5.72 17.75
N TYR A 13 16.78 6.66 17.93
CA TYR A 13 17.19 7.57 16.87
C TYR A 13 17.89 6.82 15.72
N LEU A 14 18.75 5.86 16.05
CA LEU A 14 19.38 5.00 15.05
C LEU A 14 18.33 4.12 14.33
N GLY A 15 17.34 3.59 15.06
CA GLY A 15 16.23 2.84 14.49
C GLY A 15 15.41 3.68 13.50
N TYR A 16 15.04 4.90 13.87
CA TYR A 16 14.36 5.83 12.95
C TYR A 16 15.20 6.15 11.72
N PHE A 17 16.50 6.41 11.90
CA PHE A 17 17.42 6.61 10.78
C PHE A 17 17.46 5.41 9.85
N LEU A 18 17.58 4.18 10.39
CA LEU A 18 17.62 2.96 9.60
C LEU A 18 16.32 2.71 8.84
N VAL A 19 15.16 2.99 9.46
CA VAL A 19 13.85 2.87 8.82
C VAL A 19 13.71 3.86 7.66
N ILE A 20 14.09 5.12 7.87
CA ILE A 20 14.06 6.15 6.82
C ILE A 20 15.02 5.78 5.69
N PHE A 21 16.23 5.33 6.03
CA PHE A 21 17.22 4.90 5.05
C PHE A 21 16.74 3.68 4.25
N ALA A 22 16.14 2.68 4.92
CA ALA A 22 15.60 1.50 4.27
C ALA A 22 14.43 1.86 3.36
N LEU A 23 13.53 2.76 3.77
CA LEU A 23 12.46 3.30 2.93
C LEU A 23 13.02 3.99 1.69
N ALA A 24 14.02 4.86 1.86
CA ALA A 24 14.68 5.55 0.75
C ALA A 24 15.34 4.55 -0.21
N ALA A 25 16.11 3.59 0.31
CA ALA A 25 16.77 2.56 -0.49
C ALA A 25 15.76 1.65 -1.22
N ALA A 26 14.66 1.27 -0.57
CA ALA A 26 13.60 0.46 -1.15
C ALA A 26 12.88 1.14 -2.32
N VAL A 27 12.90 2.48 -2.38
CA VAL A 27 12.35 3.24 -3.51
C VAL A 27 13.43 3.53 -4.56
N ILE A 28 14.60 4.01 -4.13
CA ILE A 28 15.67 4.50 -5.02
C ILE A 28 16.34 3.35 -5.79
N LEU A 29 16.66 2.23 -5.12
CA LEU A 29 17.39 1.12 -5.76
C LEU A 29 16.58 0.47 -6.90
N PRO A 30 15.27 0.16 -6.74
CA PRO A 30 14.47 -0.31 -7.85
C PRO A 30 14.34 0.73 -8.96
N LEU A 31 14.26 2.03 -8.62
CA LEU A 31 14.16 3.09 -9.61
C LEU A 31 15.40 3.15 -10.51
N ILE A 32 16.60 3.18 -9.91
CA ILE A 32 17.87 3.18 -10.65
C ILE A 32 17.96 1.94 -11.55
N LYS A 33 17.69 0.75 -11.00
CA LYS A 33 17.73 -0.51 -11.77
C LYS A 33 16.65 -0.57 -12.87
N SER A 34 15.56 0.14 -12.70
CA SER A 34 14.47 0.20 -13.66
C SER A 34 14.73 1.17 -14.81
N LEU A 35 15.72 2.08 -14.71
CA LEU A 35 16.15 2.94 -15.83
C LEU A 35 16.81 2.13 -16.95
N ASP A 36 17.56 1.09 -16.60
CA ASP A 36 18.16 0.17 -17.58
C ASP A 36 17.10 -0.70 -18.29
N ASN A 37 15.89 -0.80 -17.72
CA ASN A 37 14.79 -1.62 -18.21
C ASN A 37 13.49 -0.79 -18.29
N PRO A 38 13.34 0.10 -19.29
CA PRO A 38 12.17 0.97 -19.42
C PRO A 38 10.85 0.18 -19.52
N LYS A 39 10.89 -1.04 -20.07
CA LYS A 39 9.73 -1.94 -20.13
C LYS A 39 9.31 -2.45 -18.74
N GLY A 40 10.24 -2.64 -17.82
CA GLY A 40 9.96 -3.00 -16.43
C GLY A 40 9.32 -1.84 -15.67
N LEU A 41 9.84 -0.62 -15.87
CA LEU A 41 9.29 0.59 -15.27
C LEU A 41 7.83 0.81 -15.69
N LEU A 42 7.53 0.61 -16.97
CA LEU A 42 6.20 0.78 -17.51
C LEU A 42 5.18 -0.20 -16.90
N LYS A 43 5.60 -1.44 -16.58
CA LYS A 43 4.73 -2.42 -15.90
C LYS A 43 4.42 -2.01 -14.46
N VAL A 44 5.41 -1.51 -13.73
CA VAL A 44 5.21 -1.00 -12.36
C VAL A 44 4.30 0.24 -12.39
N ALA A 45 4.58 1.18 -13.29
CA ALA A 45 3.75 2.36 -13.49
C ALA A 45 2.30 2.01 -13.86
N ALA A 46 2.12 1.04 -14.77
CA ALA A 46 0.79 0.54 -15.13
C ALA A 46 0.06 -0.07 -13.93
N GLY A 47 0.76 -0.80 -13.05
CA GLY A 47 0.20 -1.33 -11.81
C GLY A 47 -0.26 -0.23 -10.85
N ILE A 48 0.54 0.83 -10.69
CA ILE A 48 0.18 2.00 -9.86
C ILE A 48 -1.03 2.72 -10.44
N VAL A 49 -1.06 2.96 -11.75
CA VAL A 49 -2.19 3.61 -12.43
C VAL A 49 -3.45 2.78 -12.27
N LEU A 50 -3.39 1.47 -12.45
CA LEU A 50 -4.53 0.58 -12.26
C LEU A 50 -5.06 0.65 -10.82
N LEU A 51 -4.17 0.66 -9.82
CA LEU A 51 -4.55 0.79 -8.41
C LEU A 51 -5.22 2.14 -8.11
N LEU A 52 -4.70 3.24 -8.66
CA LEU A 52 -5.33 4.55 -8.53
C LEU A 52 -6.71 4.61 -9.18
N VAL A 53 -6.91 3.95 -10.33
CA VAL A 53 -8.22 3.85 -10.98
C VAL A 53 -9.20 3.06 -10.11
N ILE A 54 -8.79 1.91 -9.57
CA ILE A 54 -9.63 1.11 -8.66
C ILE A 54 -10.00 1.92 -7.43
N PHE A 55 -9.02 2.58 -6.80
CA PHE A 55 -9.26 3.42 -5.62
C PHE A 55 -10.17 4.60 -5.93
N GLY A 56 -10.01 5.24 -7.10
CA GLY A 56 -10.86 6.33 -7.55
C GLY A 56 -12.32 5.90 -7.74
N ILE A 57 -12.55 4.72 -8.33
CA ILE A 57 -13.88 4.13 -8.47
C ILE A 57 -14.46 3.78 -7.10
N ALA A 58 -13.67 3.14 -6.24
CA ALA A 58 -14.09 2.80 -4.87
C ALA A 58 -14.43 4.06 -4.06
N TYR A 59 -13.66 5.14 -4.23
CA TYR A 59 -13.94 6.43 -3.61
C TYR A 59 -15.22 7.04 -4.18
N ALA A 60 -15.44 7.01 -5.49
CA ALA A 60 -16.66 7.53 -6.10
C ALA A 60 -17.92 6.79 -5.61
N LEU A 61 -17.83 5.47 -5.41
CA LEU A 61 -18.92 4.61 -4.91
C LEU A 61 -19.12 4.68 -3.39
N SER A 62 -18.10 5.06 -2.63
CA SER A 62 -18.16 5.16 -1.17
C SER A 62 -19.04 6.33 -0.74
N SER A 63 -19.93 6.11 0.22
CA SER A 63 -20.77 7.15 0.82
C SER A 63 -20.16 7.69 2.12
N GLY A 64 -20.46 8.95 2.42
CA GLY A 64 -20.02 9.64 3.64
C GLY A 64 -20.88 9.35 4.88
N ASP A 65 -21.85 8.43 4.77
CA ASP A 65 -22.93 8.27 5.76
C ASP A 65 -22.45 7.87 7.16
N MET A 66 -21.23 7.33 7.28
CA MET A 66 -20.67 6.98 8.58
C MET A 66 -20.28 8.22 9.39
N ALA A 67 -20.08 9.38 8.76
CA ALA A 67 -19.85 10.64 9.48
C ALA A 67 -21.04 11.03 10.38
N ALA A 68 -22.28 10.64 10.03
CA ALA A 68 -23.44 10.88 10.88
C ALA A 68 -23.50 9.97 12.12
N ARG A 69 -22.78 8.84 12.11
CA ARG A 69 -22.71 7.89 13.23
C ARG A 69 -21.48 8.08 14.11
N TYR A 70 -20.46 8.76 13.60
CA TYR A 70 -19.20 8.98 14.31
C TYR A 70 -18.85 10.47 14.31
N PRO A 71 -18.99 11.18 15.45
CA PRO A 71 -18.85 12.63 15.52
C PRO A 71 -17.42 13.14 15.24
N ASP A 72 -16.40 12.28 15.38
CA ASP A 72 -15.00 12.62 15.06
C ASP A 72 -14.64 12.42 13.57
N LEU A 73 -15.57 11.89 12.76
CA LEU A 73 -15.34 11.58 11.36
C LEU A 73 -15.97 12.65 10.46
N THR A 74 -15.14 13.26 9.61
CA THR A 74 -15.64 14.09 8.51
C THR A 74 -16.25 13.22 7.41
N GLU A 75 -17.17 13.79 6.63
CA GLU A 75 -17.77 13.11 5.48
C GLU A 75 -16.71 12.57 4.50
N ASN A 76 -15.67 13.38 4.23
CA ASN A 76 -14.52 12.97 3.44
C ASN A 76 -13.72 11.84 4.10
N GLY A 77 -13.52 11.89 5.43
CA GLY A 77 -12.84 10.83 6.18
C GLY A 77 -13.57 9.49 6.08
N SER A 78 -14.89 9.50 6.26
CA SER A 78 -15.75 8.32 6.07
C SER A 78 -15.62 7.76 4.66
N LYS A 79 -15.71 8.63 3.65
CA LYS A 79 -15.63 8.23 2.25
C LYS A 79 -14.28 7.60 1.91
N MET A 80 -13.19 8.16 2.42
CA MET A 80 -11.83 7.66 2.24
C MET A 80 -11.61 6.28 2.90
N ILE A 81 -12.13 6.09 4.11
CA ILE A 81 -12.06 4.79 4.80
C ILE A 81 -12.86 3.73 4.03
N GLY A 82 -14.09 4.06 3.62
CA GLY A 82 -14.90 3.16 2.81
C GLY A 82 -14.23 2.79 1.48
N ALA A 83 -13.61 3.77 0.81
CA ALA A 83 -12.86 3.54 -0.41
C ALA A 83 -11.67 2.60 -0.20
N ALA A 84 -10.91 2.78 0.90
CA ALA A 84 -9.77 1.95 1.24
C ALA A 84 -10.19 0.50 1.53
N ILE A 85 -11.29 0.30 2.27
CA ILE A 85 -11.85 -1.02 2.56
C ILE A 85 -12.29 -1.72 1.27
N VAL A 86 -13.06 -1.05 0.42
CA VAL A 86 -13.53 -1.61 -0.86
C VAL A 86 -12.35 -1.97 -1.77
N THR A 87 -11.35 -1.08 -1.86
CA THR A 87 -10.13 -1.35 -2.63
C THR A 87 -9.41 -2.58 -2.10
N MET A 88 -9.29 -2.74 -0.79
CA MET A 88 -8.68 -3.91 -0.17
C MET A 88 -9.43 -5.20 -0.52
N TYR A 89 -10.77 -5.20 -0.48
CA TYR A 89 -11.55 -6.37 -0.90
C TYR A 89 -11.34 -6.75 -2.35
N ILE A 90 -11.30 -5.76 -3.26
CA ILE A 90 -11.02 -6.00 -4.68
C ILE A 90 -9.63 -6.65 -4.85
N LEU A 91 -8.62 -6.13 -4.15
CA LEU A 91 -7.26 -6.68 -4.22
C LEU A 91 -7.18 -8.10 -3.66
N ILE A 92 -7.83 -8.39 -2.54
CA ILE A 92 -7.88 -9.74 -1.96
C ILE A 92 -8.53 -10.71 -2.95
N ILE A 93 -9.70 -10.39 -3.48
CA ILE A 93 -10.41 -11.26 -4.43
C ILE A 93 -9.55 -11.49 -5.67
N THR A 94 -8.98 -10.43 -6.23
CA THR A 94 -8.12 -10.53 -7.41
C THR A 94 -6.87 -11.37 -7.13
N ALA A 95 -6.27 -11.24 -5.95
CA ALA A 95 -5.11 -12.04 -5.54
C ALA A 95 -5.47 -13.52 -5.40
N VAL A 96 -6.58 -13.84 -4.72
CA VAL A 96 -7.06 -15.21 -4.56
C VAL A 96 -7.37 -15.85 -5.92
N LEU A 97 -8.08 -15.14 -6.80
CA LEU A 97 -8.36 -15.62 -8.15
C LEU A 97 -7.08 -15.83 -8.97
N SER A 98 -6.13 -14.91 -8.86
CA SER A 98 -4.84 -15.03 -9.56
C SER A 98 -4.05 -16.25 -9.09
N ILE A 99 -4.06 -16.52 -7.78
CA ILE A 99 -3.43 -17.71 -7.20
C ILE A 99 -4.14 -18.97 -7.73
N ALA A 100 -5.47 -19.03 -7.66
CA ALA A 100 -6.23 -20.18 -8.15
C ALA A 100 -5.98 -20.48 -9.63
N VAL A 101 -5.98 -19.45 -10.49
CA VAL A 101 -5.66 -19.61 -11.93
C VAL A 101 -4.21 -20.06 -12.12
N THR A 102 -3.28 -19.56 -11.32
CA THR A 102 -1.87 -19.98 -11.37
C THR A 102 -1.70 -21.43 -10.96
N GLU A 103 -2.45 -21.92 -9.97
CA GLU A 103 -2.42 -23.33 -9.57
C GLU A 103 -3.03 -24.23 -10.64
N VAL A 104 -4.21 -23.89 -11.17
CA VAL A 104 -4.86 -24.68 -12.23
C VAL A 104 -4.01 -24.73 -13.49
N SER A 105 -3.45 -23.60 -13.92
CA SER A 105 -2.60 -23.55 -15.13
C SER A 105 -1.31 -24.35 -15.00
N LYS A 106 -0.77 -24.53 -13.79
CA LYS A 106 0.37 -25.43 -13.55
C LYS A 106 0.01 -26.91 -13.74
N PHE A 107 -1.22 -27.32 -13.48
CA PHE A 107 -1.64 -28.72 -13.72
C PHE A 107 -1.76 -29.05 -15.20
N PHE A 108 -2.01 -28.05 -16.06
CA PHE A 108 -2.10 -28.22 -17.50
C PHE A 108 -0.79 -27.98 -18.25
N ARG A 109 0.32 -27.65 -17.55
CA ARG A 109 1.62 -27.36 -18.18
C ARG A 109 2.77 -28.16 -17.59
#